data_AF-A0A971EGI4-F1
#
_entry.id   AF-A0A971EGI4-F1
#
_cell.length_a   1.000
_cell.length_b   1.000
_cell.length_c   1.000
_cell.angle_alpha   90.00
_cell.angle_beta   90.00
_cell.angle_gamma   90.00
#
_symmetry.space_group_name_H-M   'P 1'
#
loop_
_entity.id
_entity.type
_entity.pdbx_description
1 polymer ?
#
loop_
_entity_poly.entity_id
_entity_poly.type
_entity_poly.pdbx_seq_one_letter_code
_entity_poly.pdbx_strand_id
1 'polypeptide(L)'
;SRWLTPWDRQHILEELLRLEQAGKPRCLIATQVVEAGVDLDFDLVFRDLAPFDSIVQAAGRCNRHAKRDKPGELWVAELEDDEDRDRSLASYVYRSTLLNQTRNLLQEYMTFSEDQIALAVVEYYHRLSNSVIPDELWTDVVKGHWGTVHPLYPEQIPEDSLLIDRDGSVAKLLEELQSLPLTIENLSRRRTINRLLSQHAINVRPKLLEEWENRLGGFMIGDKQEILTRTASWWLLHPPGIEKVYSPEAGFIPLKYSEQYALLGPKGANP
;
A
#
# COMPACT_ATOMS: atom_id res chain seq x y z
N SER A 1 1.04 3.64 -0.48
CA SER A 1 -0.09 2.78 -0.87
C SER A 1 0.24 1.95 -2.12
N ARG A 2 -0.39 0.78 -2.29
CA ARG A 2 -0.39 0.01 -3.56
C ARG A 2 -1.14 0.76 -4.66
N TRP A 3 -2.15 1.54 -4.27
CA TRP A 3 -2.96 2.34 -5.18
C TRP A 3 -2.37 3.71 -5.49
N LEU A 4 -1.07 3.89 -5.30
CA LEU A 4 -0.36 5.09 -5.70
C LEU A 4 0.45 4.79 -6.95
N THR A 5 0.35 5.64 -7.97
CA THR A 5 1.12 5.47 -9.21
C THR A 5 2.62 5.49 -8.91
N PRO A 6 3.46 4.77 -9.68
CA PRO A 6 4.91 4.87 -9.57
C PRO A 6 5.42 6.32 -9.67
N TRP A 7 4.84 7.11 -10.56
CA TRP A 7 5.18 8.52 -10.71
C TRP A 7 4.89 9.32 -9.43
N ASP A 8 3.70 9.20 -8.83
CA ASP A 8 3.37 9.94 -7.60
C ASP A 8 4.24 9.49 -6.43
N ARG A 9 4.50 8.19 -6.33
CA ARG A 9 5.40 7.65 -5.31
C ARG A 9 6.77 8.31 -5.40
N GLN A 10 7.32 8.45 -6.59
CA GLN A 10 8.59 9.12 -6.79
C GLN A 10 8.53 10.59 -6.37
N HIS A 11 7.50 11.33 -6.77
CA HIS A 11 7.32 12.74 -6.39
C HIS A 11 7.20 12.95 -4.88
N ILE A 12 6.43 12.11 -4.17
CA ILE A 12 6.33 12.18 -2.71
C ILE A 12 7.69 11.95 -2.05
N LEU A 13 8.46 10.96 -2.53
CA LEU A 13 9.79 10.67 -2.00
C LEU A 13 10.77 11.82 -2.23
N GLU A 14 10.74 12.43 -3.42
CA GLU A 14 11.55 13.60 -3.75
C GLU A 14 11.21 14.79 -2.83
N GLU A 15 9.92 15.04 -2.57
CA GLU A 15 9.49 16.11 -1.67
C GLU A 15 9.93 15.84 -0.21
N LEU A 16 9.82 14.59 0.26
CA LEU A 16 10.29 14.23 1.60
C LEU A 16 11.78 14.49 1.79
N LEU A 17 12.61 14.13 0.79
CA LEU A 17 14.04 14.39 0.79
C LEU A 17 14.34 15.90 0.75
N ARG A 18 13.57 16.66 -0.03
CA ARG A 18 13.70 18.13 -0.08
C ARG A 18 13.40 18.78 1.26
N LEU A 19 12.33 18.35 1.94
CA LEU A 19 11.97 18.85 3.27
C LEU A 19 13.05 18.51 4.31
N GLU A 20 13.61 17.30 4.24
CA GLU A 20 14.72 16.88 5.10
C GLU A 20 15.97 17.76 4.91
N GLN A 21 16.39 17.98 3.66
CA GLN A 21 17.54 18.86 3.36
C GLN A 21 17.31 20.30 3.80
N ALA A 22 16.07 20.77 3.77
CA ALA A 22 15.68 22.10 4.25
C ALA A 22 15.51 22.18 5.78
N GLY A 23 15.68 21.08 6.52
CA GLY A 23 15.46 21.01 7.97
C GLY A 23 14.01 21.27 8.38
N LYS A 24 13.04 21.02 7.49
CA LYS A 24 11.62 21.23 7.76
C LYS A 24 10.98 19.97 8.37
N PRO A 25 9.97 20.13 9.24
CA PRO A 25 9.19 19.00 9.72
C PRO A 25 8.56 18.24 8.55
N ARG A 26 8.62 16.90 8.60
CA ARG A 26 7.99 16.00 7.62
C ARG A 26 7.26 14.88 8.33
N CYS A 27 6.13 14.47 7.77
CA CYS A 27 5.33 13.35 8.26
C CYS A 27 4.96 12.47 7.07
N LEU A 28 5.11 11.17 7.23
CA LEU A 28 4.75 10.19 6.21
C LEU A 28 3.80 9.17 6.83
N ILE A 29 2.62 9.04 6.23
CA ILE A 29 1.69 7.95 6.50
C ILE A 29 1.85 6.95 5.36
N ALA A 30 2.22 5.71 5.68
CA ALA A 30 2.46 4.70 4.67
C ALA A 30 2.02 3.31 5.12
N THR A 31 1.80 2.45 4.13
CA THR A 31 1.62 1.01 4.34
C THR A 31 3.00 0.32 4.38
N GLN A 32 3.01 -1.01 4.56
CA GLN A 32 4.20 -1.86 4.58
C GLN A 32 5.14 -1.70 3.37
N VAL A 33 4.67 -1.06 2.28
CA VAL A 33 5.47 -0.79 1.07
C VAL A 33 6.73 0.04 1.36
N VAL A 34 6.76 0.83 2.44
CA VAL A 34 7.96 1.62 2.81
C VAL A 34 9.07 0.76 3.42
N GLU A 35 8.78 -0.45 3.90
CA GLU A 35 9.74 -1.29 4.63
C GLU A 35 10.88 -1.80 3.75
N ALA A 36 10.61 -2.02 2.46
CA ALA A 36 11.57 -2.54 1.49
C ALA A 36 11.90 -1.48 0.42
N GLY A 37 13.16 -1.03 0.40
CA GLY A 37 13.74 -0.33 -0.75
C GLY A 37 13.77 1.20 -0.70
N VAL A 38 13.36 1.84 0.41
CA VAL A 38 13.48 3.30 0.57
C VAL A 38 14.37 3.64 1.77
N ASP A 39 15.34 4.52 1.56
CA ASP A 39 16.20 5.06 2.62
C ASP A 39 15.53 6.27 3.28
N LEU A 40 14.67 6.01 4.26
CA LEU A 40 14.05 7.05 5.08
C LEU A 40 14.53 6.92 6.53
N ASP A 41 14.86 8.06 7.12
CA ASP A 41 15.26 8.18 8.51
C ASP A 41 14.26 9.08 9.27
N PHE A 42 13.58 8.58 10.28
CA PHE A 42 12.60 9.35 11.07
C PHE A 42 13.00 9.41 12.55
N ASP A 43 12.51 10.44 13.24
CA ASP A 43 12.70 10.60 14.70
C ASP A 43 11.75 9.72 15.51
N LEU A 44 10.53 9.56 14.99
CA LEU A 44 9.41 8.94 15.66
C LEU A 44 8.61 8.13 14.65
N VAL A 45 8.39 6.86 14.94
CA VAL A 45 7.61 5.94 14.11
C VAL A 45 6.40 5.46 14.91
N PHE A 46 5.21 5.54 14.30
CA PHE A 46 4.01 4.89 14.80
C PHE A 46 3.68 3.73 13.87
N ARG A 47 3.36 2.57 14.43
CA ARG A 47 3.02 1.37 13.66
C ARG A 47 1.83 0.64 14.25
N ASP A 48 0.98 0.11 13.38
CA ASP A 48 -0.01 -0.89 13.77
C ASP A 48 0.67 -2.19 14.27
N LEU A 49 -0.06 -3.01 15.02
CA LEU A 49 0.38 -4.33 15.44
C LEU A 49 0.72 -5.17 14.20
N ALA A 50 1.88 -5.81 14.25
CA ALA A 50 2.38 -6.68 13.18
C ALA A 50 3.23 -7.78 13.81
N PRO A 51 3.61 -8.83 13.05
CA PRO A 51 4.66 -9.76 13.47
C PRO A 51 5.90 -9.01 13.97
N PHE A 52 6.54 -9.53 15.01
CA PHE A 52 7.58 -8.81 15.74
C PHE A 52 8.78 -8.43 14.86
N ASP A 53 9.18 -9.31 13.94
CA ASP A 53 10.19 -9.05 12.92
C ASP A 53 9.83 -7.85 12.02
N SER A 54 8.56 -7.71 11.63
CA SER A 54 8.08 -6.56 10.86
C SER A 54 8.13 -5.25 11.67
N ILE A 55 7.85 -5.31 12.98
CA ILE A 55 8.00 -4.16 13.90
C ILE A 55 9.47 -3.74 13.97
N VAL A 56 10.38 -4.71 14.14
CA VAL A 56 11.83 -4.45 14.18
C VAL A 56 12.35 -3.86 12.87
N GLN A 57 11.86 -4.33 11.72
CA GLN A 57 12.22 -3.76 10.41
C GLN A 57 11.81 -2.29 10.27
N ALA A 58 10.67 -1.90 10.82
CA ALA A 58 10.27 -0.50 10.90
C ALA A 58 11.10 0.30 11.91
N ALA A 59 11.45 -0.30 13.05
CA ALA A 59 12.34 0.33 14.04
C ALA A 59 13.70 0.68 13.43
N GLY A 60 14.22 -0.14 12.50
CA GLY A 60 15.45 0.15 11.74
C GLY A 60 15.37 1.35 10.78
N ARG A 61 14.21 2.00 10.66
CA ARG A 61 14.02 3.29 9.95
C ARG A 61 13.99 4.49 10.90
N CYS A 62 14.12 4.24 12.19
CA CYS A 62 14.19 5.25 13.22
C CYS A 62 15.66 5.54 13.57
N ASN A 63 16.08 6.81 13.51
CA ASN A 63 17.47 7.25 13.70
C ASN A 63 18.53 6.41 12.93
N ARG A 64 18.22 6.01 11.69
CA ARG A 64 19.02 5.08 10.87
C ARG A 64 20.45 5.55 10.65
N HIS A 65 20.67 6.86 10.57
CA HIS A 65 21.99 7.43 10.30
C HIS A 65 22.76 7.84 11.57
N ALA A 66 22.22 7.56 12.77
CA ALA A 66 22.80 7.95 14.06
C ALA A 66 23.22 9.44 14.12
N LYS A 67 22.49 10.31 13.42
CA LYS A 67 22.80 11.75 13.31
C LYS A 67 22.39 12.53 14.57
N ARG A 68 21.80 11.87 15.55
CA ARG A 68 21.11 12.50 16.68
C ARG A 68 21.57 11.90 17.99
N ASP A 69 21.70 12.76 19.00
CA ASP A 69 22.12 12.39 20.35
C ASP A 69 21.05 11.60 21.13
N LYS A 70 19.78 11.67 20.68
CA LYS A 70 18.67 10.91 21.26
C LYS A 70 18.37 9.67 20.41
N PRO A 71 18.00 8.54 21.05
CA PRO A 71 17.51 7.39 20.31
C PRO A 71 16.20 7.74 19.60
N GLY A 72 15.99 7.13 18.45
CA GLY A 72 14.70 7.19 17.78
C GLY A 72 13.67 6.34 18.54
N GLU A 73 12.41 6.72 18.47
CA GLU A 73 11.32 6.01 19.16
C GLU A 73 10.39 5.34 18.16
N LEU A 74 9.95 4.12 18.48
CA LEU A 74 8.88 3.44 17.77
C LEU A 74 7.76 3.08 18.74
N TRP A 75 6.55 3.49 18.41
CA TRP A 75 5.34 3.21 19.16
C TRP A 75 4.48 2.23 18.38
N VAL A 76 4.10 1.13 19.04
CA VAL A 76 3.18 0.14 18.47
C VAL A 76 1.81 0.37 19.09
N ALA A 77 0.80 0.53 18.26
CA ALA A 77 -0.60 0.56 18.67
C ALA A 77 -1.35 -0.54 17.92
N GLU A 78 -2.36 -1.14 18.54
CA GLU A 78 -3.23 -2.08 17.84
C GLU A 78 -4.46 -1.32 17.34
N LEU A 79 -4.62 -1.23 16.02
CA LEU A 79 -5.76 -0.55 15.42
C LEU A 79 -6.95 -1.52 15.32
N GLU A 80 -8.12 -1.03 15.72
CA GLU A 80 -9.40 -1.75 15.67
C GLU A 80 -10.19 -1.37 14.42
N ASP A 81 -11.03 -2.29 13.94
CA ASP A 81 -11.97 -2.03 12.85
C ASP A 81 -13.12 -1.15 13.36
N ASP A 82 -13.40 -0.05 12.65
CA ASP A 82 -14.49 0.87 13.01
C ASP A 82 -15.87 0.17 12.95
N GLU A 83 -16.03 -0.82 12.06
CA GLU A 83 -17.27 -1.59 11.90
C GLU A 83 -17.38 -2.76 12.91
N ASP A 84 -16.24 -3.28 13.37
CA ASP A 84 -16.13 -4.41 14.30
C ASP A 84 -14.99 -4.16 15.31
N ARG A 85 -15.30 -3.38 16.36
CA ARG A 85 -14.28 -2.94 17.34
C ARG A 85 -13.58 -4.07 18.09
N ASP A 86 -14.18 -5.26 18.12
CA ASP A 86 -13.55 -6.44 18.73
C ASP A 86 -12.48 -7.07 17.82
N ARG A 87 -12.31 -6.56 16.60
CA ARG A 87 -11.40 -7.09 15.59
C ARG A 87 -10.28 -6.11 15.24
N SER A 88 -9.04 -6.58 15.42
CA SER A 88 -7.86 -5.87 14.97
C SER A 88 -7.73 -5.81 13.45
N LEU A 89 -7.38 -4.65 12.90
CA LEU A 89 -7.08 -4.46 11.48
C LEU A 89 -5.92 -5.33 11.01
N ALA A 90 -4.93 -5.57 11.88
CA ALA A 90 -3.79 -6.44 11.59
C ALA A 90 -4.20 -7.89 11.27
N SER A 91 -5.35 -8.35 11.79
CA SER A 91 -5.87 -9.71 11.58
C SER A 91 -6.30 -9.99 10.14
N TYR A 92 -6.56 -8.95 9.34
CA TYR A 92 -6.87 -9.09 7.91
C TYR A 92 -5.62 -9.38 7.06
N VAL A 93 -4.43 -9.07 7.58
CA VAL A 93 -3.17 -9.18 6.85
C VAL A 93 -2.30 -10.31 7.41
N TYR A 94 -2.28 -10.48 8.72
CA TYR A 94 -1.43 -11.43 9.41
C TYR A 94 -2.24 -12.52 10.13
N ARG A 95 -1.66 -13.72 10.21
CA ARG A 95 -2.27 -14.82 10.96
C ARG A 95 -2.32 -14.48 12.45
N SER A 96 -3.41 -14.88 13.10
CA SER A 96 -3.62 -14.67 14.54
C SER A 96 -2.50 -15.26 15.40
N THR A 97 -1.89 -16.37 14.98
CA THR A 97 -0.76 -16.99 15.68
C THR A 97 0.44 -16.04 15.80
N LEU A 98 0.82 -15.37 14.71
CA LEU A 98 1.92 -14.40 14.70
C LEU A 98 1.60 -13.21 15.60
N LEU A 99 0.40 -12.63 15.44
CA LEU A 99 -0.05 -11.49 16.22
C LEU A 99 -0.12 -11.80 17.71
N ASN A 100 -0.62 -12.97 18.10
CA ASN A 100 -0.70 -13.40 19.49
C ASN A 100 0.69 -13.53 20.13
N GLN A 101 1.67 -14.10 19.41
CA GLN A 101 3.04 -14.17 19.93
C GLN A 101 3.67 -12.79 20.09
N THR A 102 3.42 -11.88 19.15
CA THR A 102 3.84 -10.48 19.32
C THR A 102 3.16 -9.83 20.52
N ARG A 103 1.83 -9.97 20.69
CA ARG A 103 1.13 -9.41 21.86
C ARG A 103 1.71 -9.92 23.18
N ASN A 104 1.92 -11.23 23.30
CA ASN A 104 2.51 -11.82 24.50
C ASN A 104 3.89 -11.25 24.79
N LEU A 105 4.73 -11.10 23.76
CA LEU A 105 6.06 -10.52 23.91
C LEU A 105 6.01 -9.05 24.33
N LEU A 106 5.17 -8.23 23.69
CA LEU A 106 5.02 -6.80 24.01
C LEU A 106 4.38 -6.56 25.39
N GLN A 107 3.53 -7.46 25.87
CA GLN A 107 2.93 -7.37 27.21
C GLN A 107 3.96 -7.66 28.32
N GLU A 108 4.90 -8.57 28.09
CA GLU A 108 5.99 -8.86 29.03
C GLU A 108 7.06 -7.76 29.02
N TYR A 109 7.31 -7.18 27.84
CA TYR A 109 8.30 -6.14 27.62
C TYR A 109 7.63 -4.91 27.01
N MET A 110 7.20 -3.97 27.86
CA MET A 110 6.51 -2.75 27.42
C MET A 110 7.40 -1.84 26.56
N THR A 111 8.72 -1.91 26.76
CA THR A 111 9.73 -1.12 26.04
C THR A 111 10.97 -1.95 25.78
N PHE A 112 11.54 -1.81 24.59
CA PHE A 112 12.78 -2.47 24.19
C PHE A 112 13.83 -1.42 23.84
N SER A 113 15.06 -1.61 24.33
CA SER A 113 16.22 -0.92 23.78
C SER A 113 16.85 -1.74 22.64
N GLU A 114 17.63 -1.09 21.78
CA GLU A 114 18.19 -1.73 20.57
C GLU A 114 19.03 -2.99 20.89
N ASP A 115 19.77 -2.98 22.00
CA ASP A 115 20.58 -4.11 22.47
C ASP A 115 19.74 -5.33 22.88
N GLN A 116 18.47 -5.13 23.23
CA GLN A 116 17.55 -6.21 23.62
C GLN A 116 16.82 -6.82 22.43
N ILE A 117 16.75 -6.11 21.29
CA ILE A 117 15.97 -6.53 20.12
C ILE A 117 16.42 -7.90 19.62
N ALA A 118 17.72 -8.16 19.55
CA ALA A 118 18.23 -9.43 19.04
C ALA A 118 17.74 -10.63 19.87
N LEU A 119 17.76 -10.51 21.20
CA LEU A 119 17.25 -11.54 22.10
C LEU A 119 15.72 -11.67 22.00
N ALA A 120 15.00 -10.56 21.92
CA ALA A 120 13.55 -10.55 21.78
C ALA A 120 13.09 -11.21 20.46
N VAL A 121 13.84 -11.03 19.36
CA VAL A 121 13.55 -11.70 18.08
C VAL A 121 13.73 -13.21 18.19
N VAL A 122 14.82 -13.66 18.83
CA VAL A 122 15.06 -15.09 19.06
C VAL A 122 13.94 -15.69 19.90
N GLU A 123 13.55 -15.02 20.98
CA GLU A 123 12.46 -15.45 21.86
C GLU A 123 11.12 -15.50 21.10
N TYR A 124 10.81 -14.51 20.28
CA TYR A 124 9.61 -14.49 19.42
C TYR A 124 9.53 -15.74 18.53
N TYR A 125 10.61 -16.08 17.82
CA TYR A 125 10.63 -17.25 16.95
C TYR A 125 10.59 -18.57 17.73
N HIS A 126 11.21 -18.62 18.91
CA HIS A 126 11.13 -19.79 19.79
C HIS A 126 9.70 -20.03 20.29
N ARG A 127 8.96 -18.97 20.65
CA ARG A 127 7.53 -19.07 21.00
C ARG A 127 6.70 -19.50 19.80
N LEU A 128 6.99 -18.97 18.62
CA LEU A 128 6.29 -19.32 17.39
C LEU A 128 6.48 -20.81 17.06
N SER A 129 7.71 -21.34 17.14
CA SER A 129 7.97 -22.76 16.87
C SER A 129 7.26 -23.70 17.85
N ASN A 130 7.07 -23.28 19.09
CA ASN A 130 6.37 -24.08 20.11
C ASN A 130 4.83 -23.96 20.02
N SER A 131 4.32 -22.91 19.38
CA SER A 131 2.89 -22.62 19.27
C SER A 131 2.28 -23.06 17.95
N VAL A 132 3.11 -23.23 16.92
CA VAL A 132 2.72 -23.89 15.68
C VAL A 132 2.72 -25.39 15.97
N ILE A 133 1.53 -25.98 16.12
CA ILE A 133 1.38 -27.44 16.03
C ILE A 133 2.12 -27.84 14.76
N PRO A 134 3.08 -28.78 14.79
CA PRO A 134 3.73 -29.24 13.59
C PRO A 134 2.61 -29.63 12.64
N ASP A 135 2.48 -28.92 11.52
CA ASP A 135 1.52 -29.29 10.50
C ASP A 135 1.77 -30.78 10.26
N GLU A 136 0.75 -31.61 10.48
CA GLU A 136 0.85 -33.04 10.23
C GLU A 136 1.13 -33.31 8.76
N LEU A 137 1.24 -32.29 7.90
CA LEU A 137 1.68 -32.36 6.51
C LEU A 137 2.77 -33.41 6.26
N TRP A 138 3.84 -33.45 7.06
CA TRP A 138 4.87 -34.48 6.87
C TRP A 138 4.38 -35.89 7.24
N THR A 139 3.67 -36.01 8.36
CA THR A 139 3.06 -37.25 8.83
C THR A 139 1.97 -37.76 7.89
N ASP A 140 1.20 -36.87 7.30
CA ASP A 140 0.09 -37.07 6.38
C ASP A 140 0.60 -37.46 4.99
N VAL A 141 1.64 -36.77 4.48
CA VAL A 141 2.36 -37.16 3.26
C VAL A 141 2.94 -38.57 3.41
N VAL A 142 3.58 -38.88 4.55
CA VAL A 142 4.15 -40.22 4.82
C VAL A 142 3.06 -41.29 4.96
N LYS A 143 1.88 -40.95 5.51
CA LYS A 143 0.73 -41.87 5.63
C LYS A 143 -0.14 -41.95 4.36
N GLY A 144 0.21 -41.23 3.30
CA GLY A 144 -0.55 -41.19 2.04
C GLY A 144 -1.86 -40.39 2.13
N HIS A 145 -2.05 -39.62 3.20
CA HIS A 145 -3.14 -38.65 3.34
C HIS A 145 -2.70 -37.34 2.68
N TRP A 146 -2.85 -37.24 1.36
CA TRP A 146 -2.47 -36.04 0.61
C TRP A 146 -3.34 -34.79 0.90
N GLY A 147 -4.22 -34.86 1.90
CA GLY A 147 -5.05 -33.76 2.37
C GLY A 147 -5.96 -33.16 1.29
N THR A 148 -6.64 -32.07 1.66
CA THR A 148 -7.26 -31.17 0.68
C THR A 148 -6.15 -30.30 0.07
N VAL A 149 -6.23 -30.03 -1.24
CA VAL A 149 -5.24 -29.22 -1.95
C VAL A 149 -5.18 -27.85 -1.28
N HIS A 150 -4.14 -27.59 -0.50
CA HIS A 150 -3.84 -26.25 -0.03
C HIS A 150 -3.38 -25.43 -1.24
N PRO A 151 -4.10 -24.35 -1.62
CA PRO A 151 -3.65 -23.50 -2.71
C PRO A 151 -2.26 -22.96 -2.36
N LEU A 152 -1.24 -23.37 -3.11
CA LEU A 152 0.14 -22.87 -2.93
C LEU A 152 0.23 -21.37 -3.18
N TYR A 153 -0.74 -20.84 -3.93
CA TYR A 153 -0.94 -19.42 -4.15
C TYR A 153 -2.31 -19.04 -3.60
N PRO A 154 -2.43 -17.95 -2.84
CA PRO A 154 -3.74 -17.38 -2.53
C PRO A 154 -4.48 -17.13 -3.85
N GLU A 155 -5.81 -17.32 -3.85
CA GLU A 155 -6.65 -17.01 -5.01
C GLU A 155 -6.28 -15.62 -5.52
N GLN A 156 -5.90 -15.53 -6.80
CA GLN A 156 -5.60 -14.24 -7.41
C GLN A 156 -6.91 -13.47 -7.51
N ILE A 157 -7.09 -12.51 -6.62
CA ILE A 157 -8.19 -11.55 -6.71
C ILE A 157 -7.97 -10.79 -8.02
N PRO A 158 -8.95 -10.80 -8.94
CA PRO A 158 -8.80 -10.08 -10.21
C PRO A 158 -8.63 -8.59 -9.92
N GLU A 159 -7.67 -7.97 -10.62
CA GLU A 159 -7.42 -6.54 -10.57
C GLU A 159 -7.40 -5.98 -11.99
N ASP A 160 -8.04 -4.83 -12.17
CA ASP A 160 -8.03 -4.07 -13.41
C ASP A 160 -6.98 -2.96 -13.33
N SER A 161 -6.37 -2.65 -14.48
CA SER A 161 -5.47 -1.49 -14.60
C SER A 161 -6.27 -0.20 -14.70
N LEU A 162 -6.08 0.70 -13.74
CA LEU A 162 -6.57 2.07 -13.76
C LEU A 162 -5.42 3.03 -14.10
N LEU A 163 -5.56 3.75 -15.21
CA LEU A 163 -4.65 4.79 -15.67
C LEU A 163 -5.11 6.15 -15.15
N ILE A 164 -4.18 6.92 -14.60
CA ILE A 164 -4.44 8.22 -13.98
C ILE A 164 -3.98 9.34 -14.92
N ASP A 165 -4.92 10.03 -15.54
CA ASP A 165 -4.64 11.19 -16.39
C ASP A 165 -4.87 12.50 -15.63
N ARG A 166 -3.82 13.32 -15.49
CA ARG A 166 -3.88 14.59 -14.76
C ARG A 166 -4.03 15.81 -15.66
N ASP A 167 -3.54 15.72 -16.89
CA ASP A 167 -3.39 16.86 -17.80
C ASP A 167 -3.77 16.53 -19.26
N GLY A 168 -4.31 15.33 -19.52
CA GLY A 168 -4.64 14.83 -20.85
C GLY A 168 -3.47 14.13 -21.56
N SER A 169 -2.30 14.01 -20.92
CA SER A 169 -1.13 13.38 -21.54
C SER A 169 -1.29 11.87 -21.69
N VAL A 170 -1.95 11.22 -20.71
CA VAL A 170 -2.16 9.76 -20.72
C VAL A 170 -3.20 9.37 -21.78
N ALA A 171 -4.28 10.15 -21.92
CA ALA A 171 -5.25 9.96 -22.99
C ALA A 171 -4.59 10.05 -24.38
N LYS A 172 -3.73 11.05 -24.62
CA LYS A 172 -2.97 11.18 -25.88
C LYS A 172 -2.07 9.99 -26.16
N LEU A 173 -1.38 9.47 -25.13
CA LEU A 173 -0.55 8.27 -25.26
C LEU A 173 -1.37 7.03 -25.60
N LEU A 174 -2.56 6.90 -25.03
CA LEU A 174 -3.49 5.81 -25.37
C LEU A 174 -4.00 5.91 -26.80
N GLU A 175 -4.40 7.09 -27.24
CA GLU A 175 -4.81 7.35 -28.63
C GLU A 175 -3.68 7.00 -29.60
N GLU A 176 -2.46 7.43 -29.30
CA GLU A 176 -1.27 7.08 -30.09
C GLU A 176 -1.09 5.54 -30.13
N LEU A 177 -1.15 4.85 -28.99
CA LEU A 177 -0.99 3.41 -28.91
C LEU A 177 -2.07 2.63 -29.70
N GLN A 178 -3.30 3.13 -29.70
CA GLN A 178 -4.41 2.55 -30.46
C GLN A 178 -4.26 2.80 -31.96
N SER A 179 -3.74 3.96 -32.36
CA SER A 179 -3.53 4.30 -33.77
C SER A 179 -2.36 3.52 -34.41
N LEU A 180 -1.38 3.07 -33.59
CA LEU A 180 -0.20 2.35 -34.07
C LEU A 180 -0.51 0.90 -34.47
N PRO A 181 -0.35 0.51 -35.75
CA PRO A 181 -0.51 -0.88 -36.19
C PRO A 181 0.45 -1.84 -35.49
N LEU A 182 0.03 -3.10 -35.35
CA LEU A 182 0.84 -4.20 -34.80
C LEU A 182 1.88 -4.70 -35.82
N THR A 183 2.88 -3.86 -36.11
CA THR A 183 4.01 -4.17 -37.01
C THR A 183 5.34 -4.16 -36.25
N ILE A 184 6.35 -4.87 -36.80
CA ILE A 184 7.70 -4.97 -36.19
C ILE A 184 8.33 -3.60 -35.98
N GLU A 185 8.17 -2.69 -36.95
CA GLU A 185 8.70 -1.32 -36.91
C GLU A 185 8.14 -0.52 -35.72
N ASN A 186 6.86 -0.73 -35.38
CA ASN A 186 6.19 -0.02 -34.30
C ASN A 186 6.38 -0.65 -32.92
N LEU A 187 6.95 -1.86 -32.82
CA LEU A 187 7.12 -2.56 -31.54
C LEU A 187 7.91 -1.74 -30.52
N SER A 188 8.97 -1.04 -30.95
CA SER A 188 9.79 -0.20 -30.07
C SER A 188 8.99 0.98 -29.50
N ARG A 189 8.21 1.66 -30.35
CA ARG A 189 7.36 2.78 -29.93
C ARG A 189 6.25 2.32 -29.00
N ARG A 190 5.56 1.22 -29.33
CA ARG A 190 4.53 0.60 -28.47
C ARG A 190 5.08 0.23 -27.08
N ARG A 191 6.28 -0.38 -27.02
CA ARG A 191 6.96 -0.68 -25.73
C ARG A 191 7.26 0.58 -24.93
N THR A 192 7.71 1.64 -25.60
CA THR A 192 7.99 2.93 -24.95
C THR A 192 6.71 3.53 -24.37
N ILE A 193 5.62 3.56 -25.13
CA ILE A 193 4.33 4.07 -24.65
C ILE A 193 3.83 3.24 -23.47
N ASN A 194 3.85 1.91 -23.57
CA ASN A 194 3.44 1.03 -22.46
C ASN A 194 4.27 1.27 -21.18
N ARG A 195 5.58 1.54 -21.32
CA ARG A 195 6.45 1.89 -20.19
C ARG A 195 6.10 3.25 -19.58
N LEU A 196 5.67 4.22 -20.38
CA LEU A 196 5.19 5.51 -19.88
C LEU A 196 3.85 5.35 -19.18
N LEU A 197 2.90 4.65 -19.81
CA LEU A 197 1.58 4.37 -19.23
C LEU A 197 1.70 3.64 -17.88
N SER A 198 2.62 2.68 -17.75
CA SER A 198 2.81 1.96 -16.49
C SER A 198 3.30 2.84 -15.33
N GLN A 199 3.91 4.01 -15.59
CA GLN A 199 4.25 4.98 -14.54
C GLN A 199 3.02 5.69 -13.97
N HIS A 200 1.91 5.69 -14.70
CA HIS A 200 0.64 6.32 -14.34
C HIS A 200 -0.48 5.30 -14.11
N ALA A 201 -0.14 4.01 -14.01
CA ALA A 201 -1.08 2.93 -13.79
C ALA A 201 -1.05 2.44 -12.34
N ILE A 202 -2.22 2.05 -11.83
CA ILE A 202 -2.38 1.30 -10.59
C ILE A 202 -3.34 0.13 -10.84
N ASN A 203 -3.22 -0.92 -10.03
CA ASN A 203 -4.15 -2.04 -10.09
C ASN A 203 -5.18 -1.93 -8.97
N VAL A 204 -6.45 -1.98 -9.33
CA VAL A 204 -7.59 -1.81 -8.43
C VAL A 204 -8.58 -2.95 -8.64
N ARG A 205 -9.27 -3.36 -7.57
CA ARG A 205 -10.31 -4.39 -7.67
C ARG A 205 -11.47 -3.89 -8.55
N PRO A 206 -11.95 -4.68 -9.52
CA PRO A 206 -13.01 -4.25 -10.46
C PRO A 206 -14.25 -3.71 -9.75
N LYS A 207 -14.69 -4.37 -8.67
CA LYS A 207 -15.85 -3.95 -7.86
C LYS A 207 -15.75 -2.49 -7.38
N LEU A 208 -14.57 -2.03 -6.97
CA LEU A 208 -14.38 -0.65 -6.49
C LEU A 208 -14.45 0.37 -7.64
N LEU A 209 -14.02 -0.02 -8.84
CA LEU A 209 -14.13 0.83 -10.04
C LEU A 209 -15.57 0.90 -10.52
N GLU A 210 -16.30 -0.22 -10.50
CA GLU A 210 -17.72 -0.31 -10.81
C GLU A 210 -18.58 0.52 -9.84
N GLU A 211 -18.25 0.54 -8.54
CA GLU A 211 -18.89 1.43 -7.56
C GLU A 211 -18.77 2.90 -7.94
N TRP A 212 -17.58 3.33 -8.37
CA TRP A 212 -17.35 4.69 -8.86
C TRP A 212 -18.06 4.97 -10.19
N GLU A 213 -17.99 4.04 -11.15
CA GLU A 213 -18.70 4.14 -12.43
C GLU A 213 -20.21 4.33 -12.20
N ASN A 214 -20.82 3.56 -11.31
CA ASN A 214 -22.24 3.70 -10.95
C ASN A 214 -22.56 5.05 -10.29
N ARG A 215 -21.69 5.53 -9.38
CA ARG A 215 -21.87 6.83 -8.72
C ARG A 215 -21.76 8.00 -9.71
N LEU A 216 -20.81 7.90 -10.66
CA LEU A 216 -20.50 8.94 -11.63
C LEU A 216 -21.44 8.89 -12.85
N GLY A 217 -21.94 7.71 -13.23
CA GLY A 217 -22.90 7.51 -14.31
C GLY A 217 -24.26 8.18 -14.07
N GLY A 218 -24.57 8.53 -12.81
CA GLY A 218 -25.71 9.39 -12.46
C GLY A 218 -25.51 10.89 -12.74
N PHE A 219 -24.28 11.33 -13.02
CA PHE A 219 -23.91 12.72 -13.32
C PHE A 219 -23.56 12.89 -14.80
N MET A 220 -24.56 12.81 -15.68
CA MET A 220 -24.45 13.40 -17.02
C MET A 220 -24.52 14.92 -16.89
N ILE A 221 -23.41 15.57 -16.52
CA ILE A 221 -23.27 17.02 -16.62
C ILE A 221 -22.90 17.31 -18.08
N GLY A 222 -23.76 18.01 -18.81
CA GLY A 222 -23.67 18.20 -20.26
C GLY A 222 -22.29 18.60 -20.81
N ASP A 223 -22.01 18.22 -22.06
CA ASP A 223 -20.86 18.56 -22.91
C ASP A 223 -19.44 18.56 -22.29
N LYS A 224 -19.23 18.02 -21.08
CA LYS A 224 -17.92 17.97 -20.42
C LYS A 224 -17.53 16.54 -20.08
N GLN A 225 -16.35 16.16 -20.58
CA GLN A 225 -15.58 14.93 -20.38
C GLN A 225 -16.04 14.03 -19.22
N GLU A 226 -16.25 12.75 -19.54
CA GLU A 226 -16.41 11.68 -18.55
C GLU A 226 -15.29 11.72 -17.51
N ILE A 227 -15.62 11.51 -16.23
CA ILE A 227 -14.63 11.48 -15.16
C ILE A 227 -13.82 10.17 -15.20
N LEU A 228 -14.50 9.06 -15.51
CA LEU A 228 -13.94 7.73 -15.53
C LEU A 228 -14.49 7.01 -16.77
N THR A 229 -13.60 6.52 -17.63
CA THR A 229 -13.97 5.81 -18.86
C THR A 229 -13.42 4.39 -18.81
N ARG A 230 -14.27 3.41 -19.15
CA ARG A 230 -13.87 2.00 -19.27
C ARG A 230 -13.56 1.66 -20.73
N THR A 231 -12.42 1.03 -20.97
CA THR A 231 -12.05 0.46 -22.28
C THR A 231 -11.98 -1.07 -22.18
N ALA A 232 -11.73 -1.75 -23.30
CA ALA A 232 -11.61 -3.21 -23.32
C ALA A 232 -10.42 -3.77 -22.49
N SER A 233 -9.44 -2.94 -22.12
CA SER A 233 -8.21 -3.40 -21.46
C SER A 233 -7.81 -2.57 -20.23
N TRP A 234 -8.36 -1.37 -20.07
CA TRP A 234 -8.00 -0.44 -19.00
C TRP A 234 -9.17 0.45 -18.60
N TRP A 235 -9.10 0.97 -17.39
CA TRP A 235 -9.86 2.13 -16.95
C TRP A 235 -9.00 3.39 -17.10
N LEU A 236 -9.61 4.50 -17.49
CA LEU A 236 -8.97 5.80 -17.59
C LEU A 236 -9.69 6.79 -16.68
N LEU A 237 -8.98 7.31 -15.69
CA LEU A 237 -9.42 8.45 -14.90
C LEU A 237 -8.97 9.74 -15.58
N HIS A 238 -9.92 10.60 -15.89
CA HIS A 238 -9.66 11.90 -16.51
C HIS A 238 -9.38 12.99 -15.45
N PRO A 239 -8.79 14.14 -15.85
CA PRO A 239 -8.42 15.21 -14.92
C PRO A 239 -9.50 15.66 -13.93
N PRO A 240 -10.81 15.74 -14.29
CA PRO A 240 -11.85 16.14 -13.35
C PRO A 240 -12.13 15.14 -12.21
N GLY A 241 -11.54 13.94 -12.28
CA GLY A 241 -11.61 12.88 -11.26
C GLY A 241 -10.48 12.90 -10.24
N ILE A 242 -9.43 13.71 -10.46
CA ILE A 242 -8.36 13.92 -9.49
C ILE A 242 -8.94 14.65 -8.26
N GLU A 243 -8.46 14.30 -7.07
CA GLU A 243 -9.00 14.67 -5.75
C GLU A 243 -10.42 14.15 -5.45
N LYS A 244 -11.00 13.30 -6.31
CA LYS A 244 -12.29 12.63 -6.07
C LYS A 244 -12.13 11.12 -6.00
N VAL A 245 -11.65 10.53 -7.10
CA VAL A 245 -11.45 9.08 -7.26
C VAL A 245 -10.01 8.71 -6.92
N TYR A 246 -9.08 9.63 -7.15
CA TYR A 246 -7.65 9.44 -6.93
C TYR A 246 -7.02 10.72 -6.38
N SER A 247 -6.23 10.59 -5.33
CA SER A 247 -5.37 11.65 -4.81
C SER A 247 -3.91 11.37 -5.16
N PRO A 248 -3.14 12.37 -5.65
CA PRO A 248 -1.69 12.26 -5.82
C PRO A 248 -0.93 11.97 -4.51
N GLU A 249 -1.53 12.23 -3.34
CA GLU A 249 -0.91 11.97 -2.03
C GLU A 249 -1.30 10.59 -1.47
N ALA A 250 -2.59 10.23 -1.56
CA ALA A 250 -3.12 9.01 -0.92
C ALA A 250 -3.27 7.82 -1.88
N GLY A 251 -3.38 8.08 -3.19
CA GLY A 251 -3.70 7.09 -4.22
C GLY A 251 -5.20 7.00 -4.50
N PHE A 252 -5.66 5.84 -5.01
CA PHE A 252 -7.08 5.57 -5.23
C PHE A 252 -7.89 5.68 -3.93
N ILE A 253 -9.04 6.32 -4.02
CA ILE A 253 -9.96 6.56 -2.91
C ILE A 253 -11.19 5.67 -3.12
N PRO A 254 -11.37 4.59 -2.33
CA PRO A 254 -12.61 3.82 -2.38
C PRO A 254 -13.82 4.69 -2.10
N LEU A 255 -14.94 4.44 -2.78
CA LEU A 255 -16.13 5.26 -2.68
C LEU A 255 -16.62 5.44 -1.23
N LYS A 256 -16.53 4.37 -0.41
CA LYS A 256 -16.89 4.41 1.02
C LYS A 256 -16.11 5.43 1.86
N TYR A 257 -14.93 5.85 1.42
CA TYR A 257 -14.09 6.84 2.11
C TYR A 257 -14.09 8.21 1.42
N SER A 258 -14.84 8.37 0.33
CA SER A 258 -14.84 9.61 -0.47
C SER A 258 -15.33 10.83 0.31
N GLU A 259 -16.35 10.68 1.15
CA GLU A 259 -16.87 11.77 1.99
C GLU A 259 -15.88 12.17 3.08
N GLN A 260 -15.29 11.19 3.76
CA GLN A 260 -14.25 11.44 4.76
C GLN A 260 -13.04 12.16 4.15
N TYR A 261 -12.64 11.76 2.95
CA TYR A 261 -11.56 12.41 2.22
C TYR A 261 -11.92 13.85 1.82
N ALA A 262 -13.14 14.08 1.33
CA ALA A 262 -13.61 15.42 0.98
C ALA A 262 -13.62 16.39 2.18
N LEU A 263 -13.88 15.89 3.39
CA LEU A 263 -13.84 16.67 4.63
C LEU A 263 -12.42 17.07 5.06
N LEU A 264 -11.40 16.31 4.66
CA LEU A 264 -10.00 16.63 4.97
C LEU A 264 -9.49 17.85 4.19
N GLY A 265 -10.18 18.22 3.10
CA GLY A 265 -9.83 19.34 2.21
C GLY A 265 -8.48 19.15 1.50
N PRO A 266 -8.21 19.89 0.42
CA PRO A 266 -6.86 19.95 -0.13
C PRO A 266 -5.95 20.60 0.93
N LYS A 267 -4.93 19.89 1.39
CA LYS A 267 -3.91 20.44 2.30
C LYS A 267 -3.08 21.49 1.55
N GLY A 268 -3.61 22.72 1.54
CA GLY A 268 -2.99 23.92 1.00
C GLY A 268 -3.55 25.23 1.57
N ALA A 269 -4.63 25.16 2.36
CA ALA A 269 -5.10 26.27 3.18
C ALA A 269 -4.86 25.93 4.66
N ASN A 270 -3.66 26.24 5.16
CA ASN A 270 -3.51 26.41 6.60
C ASN A 270 -4.31 27.67 7.02
N PRO A 271 -4.99 27.68 8.17
CA PRO A 271 -5.33 28.93 8.84
C PRO A 271 -4.07 29.72 9.24
#